data_AF-A0A7J2UQ74-F1
#
_entry.id   AF-A0A7J2UQ74-F1
#
_cell.length_a   1.000
_cell.length_b   1.000
_cell.length_c   1.000
_cell.angle_alpha   90.00
_cell.angle_beta   90.00
_cell.angle_gamma   90.00
#
_symmetry.space_group_name_H-M   'P 1'
#
loop_
_entity.id
_entity.type
_entity.pdbx_description
1 polymer ?
#
loop_
_entity_poly.entity_id
_entity_poly.type
_entity_poly.pdbx_seq_one_letter_code
_entity_poly.pdbx_strand_id
1 'polypeptide(L)'
;MKICKVCGRKSASIARILGVCAICVRERFEEARPYIAGAHARIRSIYGLPPEPPSDPAGVRCEDCGNLCRIPPGEVGFCGVVANEDG
;
A
#
# COMPACT_ATOMS: atom_id res chain seq x y z
N MET A 1 22.70 7.27 8.59
CA MET A 1 21.45 7.41 9.38
C MET A 1 20.37 8.10 8.55
N LYS A 2 19.09 7.89 8.86
CA LYS A 2 17.94 8.58 8.23
C LYS A 2 17.17 9.38 9.28
N ILE A 3 16.40 10.36 8.82
CA ILE A 3 15.63 11.28 9.67
C ILE A 3 14.15 10.97 9.48
N CYS A 4 13.41 10.80 10.58
CA CYS A 4 11.96 10.63 10.55
C CYS A 4 11.30 11.93 10.07
N LYS A 5 10.49 11.86 9.02
CA LYS A 5 9.78 13.03 8.47
C LYS A 5 8.67 13.58 9.37
N VAL A 6 8.25 12.83 10.39
CA VAL A 6 7.18 13.21 11.33
C VAL A 6 7.72 13.82 12.62
N CYS A 7 8.78 13.25 13.21
CA CYS A 7 9.31 13.69 14.51
C CYS A 7 10.78 14.14 14.51
N GLY A 8 11.47 14.12 13.36
CA GLY A 8 12.86 14.56 13.26
C GLY A 8 13.91 13.61 13.88
N ARG A 9 13.50 12.51 14.51
CA ARG A 9 14.44 11.52 15.09
C ARG A 9 15.41 11.00 14.01
N LYS A 10 16.70 11.00 14.33
CA LYS A 10 17.74 10.36 13.50
C LYS A 10 17.99 8.93 13.98
N SER A 11 17.92 7.95 13.10
CA SER A 11 18.22 6.54 13.41
C SER A 11 18.72 5.78 12.18
N ALA A 12 19.54 4.75 12.39
CA ALA A 12 19.90 3.79 11.34
C ALA A 12 18.75 2.83 10.99
N SER A 13 17.83 2.59 11.95
CA SER A 13 16.68 1.68 11.76
C SER A 13 15.54 2.26 10.93
N ILE A 14 15.59 3.54 10.55
CA ILE A 14 14.57 4.14 9.69
C ILE A 14 14.85 3.73 8.24
N ALA A 15 13.94 2.93 7.68
CA ALA A 15 14.03 2.50 6.29
C ALA A 15 13.96 3.71 5.34
N ARG A 16 14.85 3.76 4.35
CA ARG A 16 14.93 4.85 3.38
C ARG A 16 13.62 5.04 2.59
N ILE A 17 12.99 3.93 2.21
CA ILE A 17 11.74 3.95 1.43
C ILE A 17 10.57 4.50 2.26
N LEU A 18 10.51 4.14 3.54
CA LEU A 18 9.42 4.51 4.44
C LEU A 18 9.57 5.94 4.96
N GLY A 19 10.79 6.36 5.32
CA GLY A 19 11.08 7.73 5.76
C GLY A 19 10.50 8.14 7.12
N VAL A 20 9.81 7.22 7.82
CA VAL A 20 9.25 7.43 9.16
C VAL A 20 9.72 6.34 10.13
N CYS A 21 9.82 6.66 11.41
CA CYS A 21 10.26 5.71 12.44
C CYS A 21 9.09 4.88 12.98
N ALA A 22 9.40 3.71 13.54
CA ALA A 22 8.40 2.78 14.06
C ALA A 22 7.55 3.38 15.21
N ILE A 23 8.07 4.37 15.94
CA ILE A 23 7.29 5.08 16.98
C ILE A 23 6.19 5.91 16.31
N CYS A 24 6.51 6.73 15.31
CA CYS A 24 5.51 7.52 14.59
C CYS A 24 4.48 6.66 13.86
N VAL A 25 4.89 5.49 13.34
CA VAL A 25 3.94 4.54 12.73
C VAL A 25 2.88 4.07 13.73
N ARG A 26 3.23 3.89 15.02
CA ARG A 26 2.30 3.40 16.05
C ARG A 26 1.54 4.52 16.75
N GLU A 27 2.22 5.61 17.07
CA GLU A 27 1.69 6.66 17.96
C GLU A 27 1.21 7.91 17.23
N ARG A 28 1.66 8.13 15.98
CA ARG A 28 1.32 9.29 15.14
C ARG A 28 0.87 8.83 13.76
N PHE A 29 0.00 7.82 13.74
CA PHE A 29 -0.35 7.09 12.52
C PHE A 29 -0.88 7.99 11.41
N GLU A 30 -1.80 8.92 11.72
CA GLU A 30 -2.35 9.82 10.69
C GLU A 30 -1.28 10.68 10.01
N GLU A 31 -0.27 11.12 10.76
CA GLU A 31 0.86 11.87 10.19
C GLU A 31 1.83 10.97 9.42
N ALA A 32 1.96 9.71 9.84
CA ALA A 32 2.80 8.71 9.18
C ALA A 32 2.14 8.11 7.92
N ARG A 33 0.80 8.08 7.88
CA ARG A 33 -0.01 7.37 6.87
C ARG A 33 0.32 7.79 5.43
N PRO A 34 0.47 9.08 5.08
CA PRO A 34 0.84 9.46 3.71
C PRO A 34 2.19 8.89 3.26
N TYR A 35 3.15 8.77 4.18
CA TYR A 35 4.47 8.21 3.89
C TYR A 35 4.40 6.68 3.73
N ILE A 36 3.59 6.00 4.54
CA ILE A 36 3.36 4.55 4.45
C ILE A 36 2.66 4.22 3.13
N ALA A 37 1.56 4.91 2.83
CA ALA A 37 0.79 4.71 1.60
C ALA A 37 1.66 4.99 0.36
N GLY A 38 2.40 6.09 0.35
CA GLY A 38 3.31 6.42 -0.76
C GLY A 38 4.44 5.40 -0.94
N ALA A 39 4.98 4.85 0.16
CA ALA A 39 5.99 3.80 0.09
C ALA A 39 5.42 2.50 -0.50
N HIS A 40 4.22 2.07 -0.06
CA HIS A 40 3.54 0.90 -0.61
C HIS A 40 3.20 1.08 -2.09
N ALA A 41 2.54 2.18 -2.46
CA ALA A 41 2.17 2.47 -3.84
C ALA A 41 3.40 2.45 -4.77
N ARG A 42 4.51 3.06 -4.35
CA ARG A 42 5.75 3.09 -5.14
C ARG A 42 6.36 1.71 -5.36
N ILE A 43 6.37 0.84 -4.35
CA ILE A 43 6.95 -0.50 -4.52
C ILE A 43 6.02 -1.36 -5.38
N ARG A 44 4.70 -1.25 -5.18
CA ARG A 44 3.72 -2.03 -5.92
C ARG A 44 3.68 -1.66 -7.40
N SER A 45 3.83 -0.38 -7.74
CA SER A 45 3.88 0.06 -9.14
C SER A 45 5.09 -0.51 -9.91
N ILE A 46 6.23 -0.76 -9.25
CA ILE A 46 7.39 -1.40 -9.88
C ILE A 46 7.06 -2.80 -10.39
N TYR A 47 6.11 -3.48 -9.74
CA TYR A 47 5.66 -4.82 -10.10
C TYR A 47 4.34 -4.82 -10.89
N GLY A 48 3.85 -3.65 -11.33
CA GLY A 48 2.55 -3.56 -12.01
C GLY A 48 1.36 -3.92 -11.12
N LEU A 49 1.51 -3.85 -9.79
CA LEU A 49 0.46 -4.21 -8.85
C LEU A 49 -0.36 -2.97 -8.41
N PRO A 50 -1.67 -3.11 -8.16
CA PRO A 50 -2.53 -2.00 -7.73
C PRO A 50 -2.03 -1.36 -6.43
N PRO A 51 -1.95 -0.03 -6.28
CA PRO A 51 -1.39 0.60 -5.09
C PRO A 51 -2.21 0.35 -3.81
N GLU A 52 -3.51 0.12 -3.98
CA GLU A 52 -4.50 -0.18 -2.94
C GLU A 52 -5.41 -1.31 -3.42
N PRO A 53 -6.19 -1.97 -2.54
CA PRO A 53 -7.16 -2.95 -2.97
C PRO A 53 -8.14 -2.37 -4.01
N PRO A 54 -8.26 -3.01 -5.21
CA PRO A 54 -9.23 -2.59 -6.21
C PRO A 54 -10.64 -2.53 -5.61
N SER A 55 -11.36 -1.45 -5.88
CA SER A 55 -12.69 -1.18 -5.30
C SER A 55 -13.66 -0.62 -6.34
N ASP A 56 -13.44 -0.93 -7.62
CA ASP A 56 -14.28 -0.45 -8.71
C ASP A 56 -15.73 -0.94 -8.54
N PRO A 57 -16.74 -0.06 -8.50
CA PRO A 57 -18.13 -0.46 -8.34
C PRO A 57 -18.64 -1.44 -9.40
N ALA A 58 -18.10 -1.37 -10.62
CA ALA A 58 -18.41 -2.26 -11.74
C ALA A 58 -17.45 -3.47 -11.83
N GLY A 59 -16.45 -3.54 -10.96
CA GLY A 59 -15.51 -4.64 -10.87
C GLY A 59 -16.12 -5.90 -10.26
N VAL A 60 -15.56 -7.05 -10.63
CA VAL A 60 -15.97 -8.37 -10.14
C VAL A 60 -15.44 -8.54 -8.72
N ARG A 61 -16.32 -8.96 -7.80
CA ARG A 61 -15.98 -9.10 -6.39
C ARG A 61 -15.26 -10.42 -6.15
N CYS A 62 -14.01 -10.34 -5.71
CA CYS A 62 -13.24 -11.48 -5.20
C CYS A 62 -13.47 -11.64 -3.69
N GLU A 63 -13.85 -12.84 -3.24
CA GLU A 63 -14.17 -13.13 -1.83
C GLU A 63 -13.12 -14.03 -1.13
N ASP A 64 -12.00 -14.33 -1.78
CA ASP A 64 -10.97 -15.26 -1.27
C ASP A 64 -10.24 -14.75 -0.01
N CYS A 65 -10.29 -13.45 0.27
CA CYS A 65 -9.66 -12.86 1.46
C CYS A 65 -10.38 -11.59 1.95
N GLY A 66 -9.94 -11.07 3.09
CA GLY A 66 -10.56 -9.90 3.73
C GLY A 66 -10.43 -8.56 2.96
N ASN A 67 -9.66 -8.49 1.87
CA ASN A 67 -9.61 -7.28 1.04
C ASN A 67 -10.87 -7.08 0.20
N LEU A 68 -11.63 -8.15 -0.08
CA LEU A 68 -12.87 -8.11 -0.84
C LEU A 68 -12.79 -7.24 -2.12
N CYS A 69 -11.71 -7.42 -2.88
CA CYS A 69 -11.42 -6.58 -4.03
C CYS A 69 -12.59 -6.60 -5.03
N ARG A 70 -12.91 -5.44 -5.60
CA ARG A 70 -13.72 -5.34 -6.82
C ARG A 70 -12.80 -5.01 -7.98
N ILE A 71 -12.51 -6.02 -8.79
CA ILE A 71 -11.44 -6.02 -9.78
C ILE A 71 -12.03 -5.61 -11.14
N PRO A 72 -11.60 -4.49 -11.75
CA PRO A 72 -12.04 -4.10 -13.10
C PRO A 72 -11.70 -5.16 -14.15
N PRO A 73 -12.41 -5.23 -15.29
CA PRO A 73 -12.05 -6.09 -16.41
C PRO A 73 -10.60 -5.84 -16.88
N GLY A 74 -9.84 -6.91 -17.10
CA GLY A 74 -8.44 -6.87 -17.51
C GLY A 74 -7.44 -6.54 -16.42
N GLU A 75 -7.89 -6.30 -15.18
CA GLU A 75 -7.04 -5.94 -14.05
C GLU A 75 -6.82 -7.12 -13.09
N VAL A 76 -5.87 -6.95 -12.17
CA VAL A 76 -5.52 -7.94 -11.14
C VAL A 76 -5.99 -7.52 -9.75
N GLY A 77 -6.23 -8.51 -8.89
CA GLY A 77 -6.51 -8.29 -7.47
C GLY A 77 -5.30 -7.70 -6.74
N PHE A 78 -5.53 -7.21 -5.52
CA PHE A 78 -4.45 -6.62 -4.71
C PHE A 78 -3.29 -7.60 -4.46
N CYS A 79 -3.56 -8.90 -4.37
CA CYS A 79 -2.54 -9.92 -4.20
C CYS A 79 -1.69 -10.16 -5.45
N GLY A 80 -2.17 -9.78 -6.65
CA GLY A 80 -1.56 -10.14 -7.93
C GLY A 80 -1.70 -11.61 -8.32
N VAL A 81 -2.51 -12.38 -7.57
CA VAL A 81 -2.72 -13.83 -7.79
C VAL A 81 -3.97 -14.11 -8.63
N VAL A 82 -4.99 -13.28 -8.49
CA VAL A 82 -6.26 -13.38 -9.24
C VAL A 82 -6.37 -12.23 -10.24
N ALA A 83 -7.01 -12.48 -11.37
CA ALA A 83 -7.27 -11.51 -12.43
C ALA A 83 -8.73 -11.60 -12.89
N ASN A 84 -9.26 -10.50 -13.41
CA ASN A 84 -10.56 -10.48 -14.08
C ASN A 84 -10.33 -10.58 -15.60
N GLU A 85 -10.54 -11.76 -16.17
CA GLU A 85 -10.45 -12.02 -17.61
C GLU A 85 -11.86 -12.05 -18.22
N ASP A 86 -12.39 -10.86 -18.55
CA ASP A 86 -13.69 -10.66 -19.22
C ASP A 86 -14.97 -10.98 -18.39
N GLY A 87 -14.89 -11.01 -17.07
CA GLY A 87 -16.05 -11.11 -16.16
C GLY A 87 -15.94 -12.22 -15.13
#